data_AF-A0A2W7MUP0-F1
#
_entry.id   AF-A0A2W7MUP0-F1
#
_cell.length_a   1.000
_cell.length_b   1.000
_cell.length_c   1.000
_cell.angle_alpha   90.00
_cell.angle_beta   90.00
_cell.angle_gamma   90.00
#
_symmetry.space_group_name_H-M   'P 1'
#
loop_
_entity.id
_entity.type
_entity.pdbx_description
1 polymer ?
#
loop_
_entity_poly.entity_id
_entity_poly.type
_entity_poly.pdbx_seq_one_letter_code
_entity_poly.pdbx_strand_id
1 'polypeptide(L)' 'MTDHHPLAGNARARPSLKDCQNDAVQLAGCLEALDLMGSEMNPAYGNAIASVTVVALDLANKLANSLDRVEGAA' A
#
# COMPACT_ATOMS: atom_id res chain seq x y z
N MET A 1 18.64 27.02 33.88
CA MET A 1 17.47 27.03 32.97
C MET A 1 17.74 25.98 31.92
N THR A 2 17.06 24.84 32.00
CA THR A 2 17.12 23.80 30.99
C THR A 2 16.15 24.20 29.88
N ASP A 3 16.70 24.54 28.71
CA ASP A 3 15.92 24.82 27.51
C ASP A 3 15.17 23.55 27.10
N HIS A 4 13.88 23.52 27.41
CA HIS A 4 12.95 22.53 26.90
C HIS A 4 12.79 22.74 25.38
N HIS A 5 13.63 22.07 24.60
CA HIS A 5 13.33 21.80 23.19
C HIS A 5 12.02 21.00 23.15
N PRO A 6 10.92 21.50 22.57
CA PRO A 6 9.75 20.68 22.36
C PRO A 6 10.14 19.61 21.33
N LEU A 7 10.12 18.35 21.76
CA LEU A 7 10.20 17.19 20.90
C LEU A 7 9.21 17.39 19.75
N ALA A 8 9.72 17.43 18.53
CA ALA A 8 8.92 17.49 17.31
C ALA A 8 7.87 16.37 17.34
N GLY A 9 6.63 16.74 17.67
CA GLY A 9 5.52 15.81 17.74
C GLY A 9 5.30 15.20 16.37
N ASN A 10 5.41 13.87 16.30
CA ASN A 10 4.95 12.93 15.25
C ASN A 10 4.32 13.55 13.99
N ALA A 11 5.06 14.36 13.24
CA ALA A 11 4.69 14.67 11.87
C ALA A 11 4.92 13.38 11.09
N ARG A 12 3.85 12.61 10.81
CA ARG A 12 3.92 11.41 9.98
C ARG A 12 4.69 11.78 8.72
N ALA A 13 5.89 11.21 8.57
CA ALA A 13 6.75 11.50 7.43
C ALA A 13 5.94 11.41 6.14
N ARG A 14 6.14 12.39 5.27
CA ARG A 14 5.47 12.42 3.97
C ARG A 14 5.96 11.21 3.17
N PRO A 15 5.07 10.39 2.59
CA PRO A 15 5.51 9.29 1.75
C PRO A 15 6.29 9.84 0.56
N SER A 16 7.38 9.17 0.19
CA SER A 16 8.12 9.54 -1.00
C SER A 16 7.45 8.98 -2.25
N LEU A 17 7.73 9.58 -3.42
CA LEU A 17 7.31 9.00 -4.71
C LEU A 17 7.85 7.58 -4.89
N LYS A 18 9.04 7.29 -4.36
CA LYS A 18 9.64 5.95 -4.39
C LYS A 18 8.84 4.94 -3.56
N ASP A 19 8.31 5.35 -2.41
CA ASP A 19 7.44 4.49 -1.60
C ASP A 19 6.13 4.18 -2.33
N CYS A 20 5.55 5.18 -3.00
CA CYS A 20 4.36 5.00 -3.83
C CYS A 20 4.63 4.03 -5.01
N GLN A 21 5.78 4.15 -5.66
CA GLN A 21 6.20 3.22 -6.72
C GLN A 21 6.35 1.78 -6.20
N ASN A 22 6.94 1.61 -5.02
CA ASN A 22 7.08 0.28 -4.40
C ASN A 22 5.72 -0.34 -4.04
N ASP A 23 4.78 0.46 -3.54
CA ASP A 23 3.41 0.01 -3.25
C ASP A 23 2.67 -0.38 -4.54
N ALA A 24 2.84 0.39 -5.63
CA ALA A 24 2.26 0.08 -6.94
C ALA A 24 2.81 -1.23 -7.53
N VAL A 25 4.11 -1.48 -7.41
CA VAL A 25 4.73 -2.74 -7.86
C VAL A 25 4.21 -3.94 -7.07
N GLN A 26 4.06 -3.80 -5.75
CA GLN A 26 3.47 -4.86 -4.93
C GLN A 26 2.01 -5.14 -5.28
N LEU A 27 1.22 -4.08 -5.50
CA LEU A 27 -0.16 -4.21 -5.95
C LEU A 27 -0.25 -4.95 -7.29
N ALA A 28 0.61 -4.62 -8.25
CA ALA A 28 0.67 -5.32 -9.53
C ALA A 28 0.94 -6.82 -9.36
N GLY A 29 1.90 -7.19 -8.50
CA GLY A 29 2.17 -8.60 -8.19
C GLY A 29 0.98 -9.33 -7.55
N CYS A 30 0.20 -8.65 -6.71
CA CYS A 30 -1.05 -9.24 -6.18
C CYS A 30 -2.08 -9.47 -7.29
N LEU A 31 -2.22 -8.54 -8.24
CA LEU A 31 -3.15 -8.68 -9.36
C LEU A 31 -2.75 -9.82 -10.30
N GLU A 32 -1.46 -9.97 -10.60
CA GLU A 32 -0.93 -11.10 -11.37
C GLU A 32 -1.20 -12.44 -10.68
N ALA A 33 -1.02 -12.51 -9.35
CA ALA A 33 -1.33 -13.72 -8.58
C ALA A 33 -2.83 -14.06 -8.61
N LEU A 34 -3.71 -13.05 -8.52
CA LEU A 34 -5.16 -13.25 -8.63
C LEU A 34 -5.57 -13.74 -10.02
N ASP A 35 -5.01 -13.15 -11.07
CA ASP A 35 -5.25 -13.56 -12.46
C ASP A 35 -4.82 -15.02 -12.67
N LEU A 36 -3.61 -15.38 -12.22
CA LEU A 36 -3.10 -16.75 -12.31
C LEU A 36 -4.04 -17.73 -11.58
N MET A 37 -4.34 -17.49 -10.29
CA MET A 37 -5.22 -18.37 -9.51
C MET A 37 -6.64 -18.45 -10.07
N GLY A 38 -7.17 -17.36 -10.61
CA GLY A 38 -8.49 -17.32 -11.24
C GLY A 38 -8.54 -18.09 -12.55
N SER A 39 -7.45 -18.02 -13.35
CA SER A 39 -7.34 -18.70 -14.64
C SER A 39 -7.29 -20.23 -14.52
N GLU A 40 -6.73 -20.75 -13.41
CA GLU A 40 -6.63 -22.20 -13.17
C GLU A 40 -7.98 -22.84 -12.81
N MET A 41 -9.03 -22.05 -12.53
CA MET A 41 -10.39 -22.50 -12.18
C MET A 41 -10.43 -23.59 -11.09
N ASN A 42 -9.41 -23.62 -10.23
CA ASN A 42 -9.27 -24.61 -9.17
C ASN A 42 -9.95 -24.10 -7.88
N PRO A 43 -11.00 -24.76 -7.38
CA PRO A 43 -11.71 -24.34 -6.18
C PRO A 43 -10.84 -24.26 -4.92
N ALA A 44 -9.71 -24.98 -4.88
CA ALA A 44 -8.77 -24.95 -3.76
C ALA A 44 -8.16 -23.57 -3.52
N TYR A 45 -8.11 -22.70 -4.54
CA TYR A 45 -7.57 -21.34 -4.40
C TYR A 45 -8.57 -20.34 -3.83
N GLY A 46 -9.83 -20.69 -3.57
CA GLY A 46 -10.85 -19.73 -3.11
C GLY A 46 -10.40 -18.89 -1.89
N ASN A 47 -9.77 -19.54 -0.90
CA ASN A 47 -9.23 -18.84 0.28
C ASN A 47 -8.00 -17.97 -0.05
N ALA A 48 -7.13 -18.44 -0.94
CA ALA A 48 -5.96 -17.70 -1.38
C ALA A 48 -6.34 -16.45 -2.19
N ILE A 49 -7.28 -16.59 -3.13
CA ILE A 49 -7.89 -15.50 -3.89
C ILE A 49 -8.50 -14.46 -2.95
N ALA A 50 -9.30 -14.90 -1.97
CA ALA A 50 -9.90 -13.99 -1.00
C ALA A 50 -8.83 -13.23 -0.18
N SER A 51 -7.80 -13.94 0.29
CA SER A 51 -6.72 -13.34 1.07
C SER A 51 -5.90 -12.33 0.26
N VAL A 52 -5.50 -12.67 -0.97
CA VAL A 52 -4.73 -11.78 -1.84
C VAL A 52 -5.58 -10.58 -2.28
N THR A 53 -6.89 -10.75 -2.46
CA THR A 53 -7.82 -9.63 -2.75
C THR A 53 -7.84 -8.62 -1.61
N VAL A 54 -7.87 -9.07 -0.36
CA VAL A 54 -7.84 -8.16 0.81
C VAL A 54 -6.53 -7.38 0.85
N VAL A 55 -5.39 -8.04 0.60
CA VAL A 55 -4.08 -7.38 0.56
C VAL A 55 -3.99 -6.38 -0.59
N ALA A 56 -4.47 -6.74 -1.78
CA ALA A 56 -4.52 -5.85 -2.94
C ALA A 56 -5.37 -4.60 -2.66
N LEU A 57 -6.53 -4.75 -2.01
CA LEU A 57 -7.37 -3.62 -1.62
C LEU A 57 -6.68 -2.72 -0.60
N ASP A 58 -6.00 -3.28 0.40
CA ASP A 58 -5.25 -2.50 1.38
C ASP A 58 -4.11 -1.71 0.72
N LEU A 59 -3.34 -2.36 -0.15
CA LEU A 59 -2.26 -1.70 -0.92
C LEU A 59 -2.79 -0.60 -1.84
N ALA A 60 -3.91 -0.82 -2.54
CA ALA A 60 -4.53 0.18 -3.39
C ALA A 60 -4.97 1.41 -2.58
N ASN A 61 -5.61 1.20 -1.44
CA ASN A 61 -6.02 2.29 -0.55
C ASN A 61 -4.81 3.03 0.04
N LYS A 62 -3.77 2.30 0.46
CA LYS A 62 -2.52 2.89 0.96
C LYS A 62 -1.83 3.72 -0.11
N LEU A 63 -1.77 3.23 -1.35
CA LEU A 63 -1.17 3.92 -2.48
C LEU A 63 -1.92 5.21 -2.81
N ALA A 64 -3.25 5.15 -2.92
CA ALA A 64 -4.10 6.33 -3.16
C ALA A 64 -3.88 7.39 -2.09
N ASN A 65 -3.96 7.01 -0.81
CA ASN A 65 -3.70 7.91 0.31
C ASN A 65 -2.28 8.50 0.28
N SER A 66 -1.29 7.73 -0.17
CA SER A 66 0.09 8.20 -0.25
C SER A 66 0.27 9.19 -1.39
N LEU A 67 -0.36 8.95 -2.54
CA LEU A 67 -0.36 9.86 -3.69
C LEU A 67 -1.05 11.18 -3.36
N ASP A 68 -2.23 11.17 -2.72
CA ASP A 68 -2.93 12.38 -2.28
C ASP A 68 -2.04 13.25 -1.37
N ARG A 69 -1.29 12.58 -0.48
CA ARG A 69 -0.34 13.27 0.42
C ARG A 69 0.89 13.81 -0.31
N VAL A 70 1.26 13.26 -1.46
CA VAL A 70 2.34 13.77 -2.35
C VAL A 70 1.83 14.91 -3.23
N GLU A 71 0.59 14.87 -3.69
CA GLU A 71 -0.04 15.95 -4.46
C GLU A 71 -0.34 17.18 -3.59
N GLY A 72 -0.89 17.00 -2.39
CA GLY A 72 -1.28 18.10 -1.49
C GLY A 72 -0.14 18.97 -0.92
N ALA A 73 1.07 18.82 -1.42
CA ALA A 73 2.19 19.74 -1.18
C ALA A 73 3.11 19.86 -2.41
N ALA A 74 2.52 19.73 -3.59
CA ALA A 74 2.97 20.39 -4.81
C ALA A 74 2.38 21.80 -4.87
#